data_AF-A0A379B1D2-F1
#
_entry.id   AF-A0A379B1D2-F1
#
_cell.length_a   1.000
_cell.length_b   1.000
_cell.length_c   1.000
_cell.angle_alpha   90.00
_cell.angle_beta   90.00
_cell.angle_gamma   90.00
#
_symmetry.space_group_name_H-M   'P 1'
#
loop_
_entity.id
_entity.type
_entity.pdbx_description
1 polymer ?
#
loop_
_entity_poly.entity_id
_entity_poly.type
_entity_poly.pdbx_seq_one_letter_code
_entity_poly.pdbx_strand_id
1 'polypeptide(L)'
;MEAYWSLVYLQQQGISELTATILKEDLVRIEGLPLTTRATGIPFDALPKSQALFKITELDAEKQFVSLNYIKAAAPGGKTAGNAV
;
A
#
# COMPACT_ATOMS: atom_id res chain seq x y z
N MET A 1 -0.71 -17.68 -2.44
CA MET A 1 0.47 -17.83 -1.56
C MET A 1 1.35 -16.58 -1.58
N GLU A 2 1.55 -15.93 -2.73
CA GLU A 2 2.43 -14.74 -2.88
C GLU A 2 1.97 -13.50 -2.08
N ALA A 3 0.65 -13.29 -1.96
CA ALA A 3 0.10 -12.18 -1.18
C ALA A 3 0.35 -12.34 0.33
N TYR A 4 0.25 -13.57 0.86
CA TYR A 4 0.54 -13.86 2.27
C TYR A 4 1.99 -13.52 2.61
N TRP A 5 2.94 -13.99 1.80
CA TRP A 5 4.36 -13.69 2.00
C TRP A 5 4.67 -12.19 1.88
N SER A 6 3.97 -11.48 1.00
CA SER A 6 4.08 -10.02 0.90
C SER A 6 3.63 -9.32 2.19
N LEU A 7 2.53 -9.76 2.81
CA LEU A 7 2.05 -9.20 4.09
C LEU A 7 2.99 -9.54 5.25
N VAL A 8 3.45 -10.78 5.33
CA VAL A 8 4.42 -11.20 6.34
C VAL A 8 5.70 -10.37 6.22
N TYR A 9 6.19 -10.14 5.01
CA TYR A 9 7.35 -9.28 4.76
C TYR A 9 7.11 -7.84 5.25
N LEU A 10 5.98 -7.22 4.88
CA LEU A 10 5.61 -5.87 5.35
C LEU A 10 5.57 -5.79 6.88
N GLN A 11 5.04 -6.83 7.54
CA GLN A 11 4.99 -6.94 8.99
C GLN A 11 6.39 -7.06 9.61
N GLN A 12 7.23 -7.93 9.07
CA GLN A 12 8.59 -8.16 9.57
C GLN A 12 9.49 -6.94 9.40
N GLN A 13 9.36 -6.23 8.28
CA GLN A 13 10.11 -5.00 8.02
C GLN A 13 9.59 -3.80 8.82
N GLY A 14 8.42 -3.91 9.46
CA GLY A 14 7.80 -2.79 10.18
C GLY A 14 7.43 -1.63 9.26
N ILE A 15 7.11 -1.92 8.00
CA ILE A 15 6.79 -0.88 7.02
C ILE A 15 5.48 -0.23 7.43
N SER A 16 5.56 1.06 7.77
CA SER A 16 4.39 1.86 8.17
C SER A 16 3.81 2.65 7.02
N GLU A 17 4.60 2.93 5.97
CA GLU A 17 4.22 3.77 4.83
C GLU A 17 4.71 3.11 3.54
N LEU A 18 3.84 3.09 2.52
CA LEU A 18 4.15 2.50 1.23
C LEU A 18 3.44 3.24 0.09
N THR A 19 4.04 3.16 -1.09
CA THR A 19 3.44 3.69 -2.30
C THR A 19 2.51 2.63 -2.88
N ALA A 20 1.30 3.03 -3.29
CA ALA A 20 0.38 2.17 -4.03
C ALA A 20 -0.23 2.92 -5.21
N THR A 21 -0.60 2.18 -6.24
CA THR A 21 -1.26 2.70 -7.44
C THR A 21 -2.76 2.52 -7.28
N ILE A 22 -3.52 3.61 -7.38
CA ILE A 22 -4.98 3.58 -7.32
C ILE A 22 -5.48 2.94 -8.62
N LEU A 23 -6.14 1.79 -8.52
CA LEU A 23 -6.73 1.11 -9.66
C LEU A 23 -8.15 1.63 -9.91
N LYS A 24 -9.01 1.61 -8.90
CA LYS A 24 -10.43 2.01 -9.00
C LYS A 24 -11.04 2.28 -7.63
N GLU A 25 -11.67 3.44 -7.44
CA GLU A 25 -12.34 3.81 -6.17
C GLU A 25 -11.38 3.64 -4.97
N ASP A 26 -11.63 2.68 -4.10
CA ASP A 26 -10.78 2.31 -2.95
C ASP A 26 -9.70 1.27 -3.28
N LEU A 27 -9.75 0.64 -4.45
CA LEU A 27 -8.85 -0.45 -4.84
C LEU A 27 -7.48 0.10 -5.22
N VAL A 28 -6.45 -0.32 -4.50
CA VAL A 28 -5.05 0.08 -4.72
C VAL A 28 -4.15 -1.14 -4.84
N ARG A 29 -3.12 -1.03 -5.69
CA ARG A 29 -2.07 -2.04 -5.84
C ARG A 29 -0.77 -1.52 -5.24
N ILE A 30 -0.21 -2.25 -4.29
CA ILE A 30 1.06 -1.89 -3.65
C ILE A 30 2.18 -1.90 -4.69
N GLU A 31 3.05 -0.89 -4.65
CA GLU A 31 4.24 -0.81 -5.49
C GLU A 31 5.31 -1.79 -4.97
N GLY A 32 5.99 -2.49 -5.88
CA GLY A 32 6.99 -3.50 -5.51
C GLY A 32 6.45 -4.85 -5.02
N LEU A 33 5.14 -5.00 -4.79
CA LEU A 33 4.52 -6.25 -4.33
C LEU A 33 3.31 -6.63 -5.19
N PRO A 34 3.06 -7.93 -5.49
CA PRO A 34 1.85 -8.39 -6.16
C PRO A 34 0.64 -8.40 -5.19
N LEU A 35 0.43 -7.32 -4.44
CA LEU A 35 -0.63 -7.18 -3.45
C LEU A 35 -1.61 -6.08 -3.86
N THR A 36 -2.89 -6.43 -3.90
CA THR A 36 -3.99 -5.49 -4.15
C THR A 36 -4.86 -5.45 -2.91
N THR A 37 -5.09 -4.26 -2.37
CA THR A 37 -5.90 -4.05 -1.17
C THR A 37 -6.76 -2.80 -1.31
N ARG A 38 -7.61 -2.56 -0.32
CA ARG A 38 -8.43 -1.35 -0.24
C ARG A 38 -7.76 -0.31 0.62
N ALA A 39 -7.86 0.95 0.19
CA ALA A 39 -7.43 2.09 0.96
C ALA A 39 -8.61 3.01 1.27
N THR A 40 -8.56 3.61 2.45
CA THR A 40 -9.52 4.59 2.93
C THR A 40 -8.95 6.00 2.77
N GLY A 41 -9.84 7.00 2.71
CA GLY A 41 -9.46 8.40 2.59
C GLY A 41 -8.98 8.83 1.20
N ILE A 42 -9.14 7.98 0.17
CA ILE A 42 -8.85 8.38 -1.22
C ILE A 42 -9.86 9.46 -1.64
N PRO A 43 -9.41 10.64 -2.08
CA PRO A 43 -10.31 11.67 -2.57
C PRO A 43 -10.99 11.22 -3.87
N PHE A 44 -12.25 11.61 -4.06
CA PHE A 44 -13.02 11.26 -5.26
C PHE A 44 -12.41 11.84 -6.56
N ASP A 45 -11.59 12.88 -6.43
CA ASP A 45 -10.84 13.52 -7.52
C ASP A 45 -9.52 12.79 -7.84
N ALA A 46 -9.16 11.75 -7.07
CA ALA A 46 -7.95 10.99 -7.33
C ALA A 46 -8.04 10.31 -8.71
N LEU A 47 -7.07 10.63 -9.57
CA LEU A 47 -7.01 10.08 -10.91
C LEU A 47 -6.75 8.56 -10.88
N PRO A 48 -7.53 7.75 -11.61
CA PRO A 48 -7.26 6.33 -11.73
C PRO A 48 -5.88 6.10 -12.36
N LYS A 49 -5.18 5.05 -11.91
CA LYS A 49 -3.78 4.72 -12.24
C LYS A 49 -2.74 5.70 -11.70
N SER A 50 -3.12 6.61 -10.80
CA SER A 50 -2.15 7.47 -10.12
C SER A 50 -1.50 6.77 -8.94
N GLN A 51 -0.26 7.14 -8.66
CA GLN A 51 0.45 6.67 -7.48
C GLN A 51 0.20 7.62 -6.31
N ALA A 52 -0.02 7.04 -5.13
CA ALA A 52 -0.20 7.76 -3.90
C ALA A 52 0.53 7.04 -2.76
N LEU A 53 0.94 7.83 -1.77
CA LEU A 53 1.49 7.33 -0.53
C LEU A 53 0.36 6.98 0.42
N PHE A 54 0.40 5.76 0.92
CA PHE A 54 -0.52 5.22 1.88
C PHE A 54 0.21 4.80 3.15
N LYS A 55 -0.46 4.98 4.27
CA LYS A 55 0.01 4.50 5.57
C LYS A 55 -0.74 3.24 5.95
N ILE A 56 -0.01 2.23 6.39
CA ILE A 56 -0.59 1.03 6.97
C ILE A 56 -1.13 1.40 8.35
N THR A 57 -2.45 1.32 8.52
CA THR A 57 -3.11 1.52 9.82
C THR A 57 -3.33 0.20 10.55
N GLU A 58 -3.55 -0.87 9.79
CA GLU A 58 -3.75 -2.20 10.33
C GLU A 58 -3.21 -3.21 9.32
N LEU A 59 -2.49 -4.22 9.80
CA LEU A 59 -1.96 -5.30 8.97
C LEU A 59 -2.04 -6.61 9.74
N ASP A 60 -2.71 -7.57 9.14
CA ASP A 60 -2.94 -8.91 9.69
C ASP A 60 -2.67 -9.92 8.58
N ALA A 61 -1.47 -10.49 8.59
CA ALA A 61 -1.05 -11.46 7.58
C ALA A 61 -1.84 -12.78 7.67
N GLU A 62 -2.28 -13.18 8.87
CA GLU A 62 -3.05 -14.39 9.10
C GLU A 62 -4.45 -14.30 8.47
N LYS A 63 -5.09 -13.14 8.61
CA LYS A 63 -6.37 -12.82 7.95
C LYS A 63 -6.21 -12.33 6.50
N GLN A 64 -4.97 -12.24 6.00
CA GLN A 64 -4.62 -11.63 4.72
C GLN A 64 -5.24 -10.23 4.53
N PHE A 65 -5.27 -9.45 5.61
CA PHE A 65 -5.93 -8.16 5.68
C PHE A 65 -4.90 -7.05 5.89
N VAL A 66 -5.07 -5.95 5.16
CA VAL A 66 -4.29 -4.73 5.38
C VAL A 66 -5.15 -3.52 5.09
N SER A 67 -5.23 -2.63 6.06
CA SER A 67 -5.88 -1.32 5.93
C SER A 67 -4.84 -0.27 5.63
N LEU A 68 -5.10 0.46 4.54
CA LEU A 68 -4.28 1.56 4.08
C LEU A 68 -5.06 2.86 4.22
N ASN A 69 -4.43 3.91 4.72
CA ASN A 69 -4.99 5.24 4.77
C ASN A 69 -4.23 6.16 3.81
N TYR A 70 -4.95 6.85 2.93
CA TYR A 70 -4.38 7.82 2.01
C TYR A 70 -3.71 8.98 2.75
N ILE A 71 -2.47 9.29 2.40
CA ILE A 71 -1.75 10.45 2.94
C ILE A 71 -1.63 11.55 1.89
N LYS A 72 -1.02 11.24 0.75
CA LYS A 72 -0.75 12.23 -0.31
C LYS A 72 -0.52 11.56 -1.66
N ALA A 73 -0.75 12.29 -2.74
CA ALA A 73 -0.32 11.87 -4.06
C ALA A 73 1.22 11.76 -4.11
N ALA A 74 1.71 10.65 -4.68
CA ALA A 74 3.13 10.38 -4.80
C ALA A 74 3.53 10.60 -6.26
N ALA A 75 4.61 11.35 -6.48
CA ALA A 75 5.22 11.43 -7.80
C ALA A 75 5.76 10.04 -8.19
N PRO A 76 5.67 9.66 -9.48
CA PRO A 76 6.16 8.37 -9.93
C PRO A 76 7.68 8.29 -9.77
N GLY A 77 8.14 7.54 -8.76
CA GLY A 77 9.56 7.46 -8.41
C GLY A 77 9.86 7.36 -6.91
N GLY A 78 8.84 7.39 -6.04
CA GLY A 78 9.00 7.22 -4.60
C GLY A 78 9.41 5.80 -4.19
N LYS A 79 10.71 5.51 -4.32
CA LYS A 79 11.40 4.35 -3.75
C LYS A 79 10.87 4.08 -2.34
N THR A 80 10.20 2.95 -2.16
CA THR A 80 9.86 2.41 -0.84
C THR A 80 11.15 2.28 -0.04
N ALA A 81 11.34 3.16 0.93
CA ALA A 81 12.47 3.15 1.84
C ALA A 81 12.24 2.01 2.85
N GLY A 82 12.49 0.78 2.40
CA GLY A 82 12.76 -0.34 3.29
C GLY A 82 14.06 -0.05 4.02
N ASN A 83 13.94 0.14 5.32
CA ASN A 83 14.99 0.42 6.29
C ASN A 83 16.20 -0.49 6.04
N ALA A 84 17.35 0.10 5.68
CA ALA A 84 18.61 -0.61 5.63
C ALA A 84 19.07 -0.81 7.08
N VAL A 85 18.95 -2.04 7.57
CA VAL A 85 19.73 -2.55 8.70
C VAL A 85 20.96 -3.28 8.20
#